data_AF-A0A4Q5NSH3-F1
#
_entry.id   AF-A0A4Q5NSH3-F1
#
_cell.length_a   1.000
_cell.length_b   1.000
_cell.length_c   1.000
_cell.angle_alpha   90.00
_cell.angle_beta   90.00
_cell.angle_gamma   90.00
#
_symmetry.space_group_name_H-M   'P 1'
#
loop_
_entity.id
_entity.type
_entity.pdbx_description
1 polymer ?
#
loop_
_entity_poly.entity_id
_entity_poly.type
_entity_poly.pdbx_seq_one_letter_code
_entity_poly.pdbx_strand_id
1 'polypeptide(L)'
;MPDLVEQLRQLSELHTNGSLSDSEFERAKERLLSGNGAVENSAPSSASISLLALQNELAALDRQWSLERDNYRVRSRYGSSIPKQGDGQKAGTVIAIFGGVWTIGALTMAIAATKDGVPGPMALFIWIFPVFGVFFIVTGLSQGAEMNRKADSYQIAEATYKTKRAALEARILAHL
;
A
#
# COMPACT_ATOMS: atom_id res chain seq x y z
N MET A 1 31.00 -15.15 -34.92
CA MET A 1 29.63 -14.59 -35.06
C MET A 1 28.68 -15.59 -34.45
N PRO A 2 27.83 -15.21 -33.48
CA PRO A 2 26.86 -16.14 -32.92
C PRO A 2 25.87 -16.57 -34.00
N ASP A 3 25.64 -17.88 -34.07
CA ASP A 3 24.68 -18.48 -35.00
C ASP A 3 23.28 -17.91 -34.78
N LEU A 4 22.54 -17.70 -35.87
CA LEU A 4 21.18 -17.13 -35.84
C LEU A 4 20.24 -18.00 -35.00
N VAL A 5 20.48 -19.31 -34.98
CA VAL A 5 19.77 -20.28 -34.15
C VAL A 5 19.96 -20.00 -32.65
N GLU A 6 21.17 -19.64 -32.23
CA GLU A 6 21.47 -19.37 -30.82
C GLU A 6 20.83 -18.06 -30.35
N GLN A 7 20.79 -17.04 -31.21
CA GLN A 7 20.13 -15.77 -30.91
C GLN A 7 18.61 -15.92 -30.75
N LEU A 8 17.98 -16.75 -31.60
CA LEU A 8 16.55 -17.06 -31.48
C LEU A 8 16.25 -17.87 -30.20
N ARG A 9 17.15 -18.78 -29.82
CA ARG A 9 17.03 -19.58 -28.59
C ARG A 9 17.05 -18.69 -27.33
N GLN A 10 17.96 -17.73 -27.29
CA GLN A 10 18.10 -16.79 -26.18
C GLN A 10 16.90 -15.84 -26.06
N LEU A 11 16.35 -15.40 -27.19
CA LEU A 11 15.14 -14.57 -27.23
C LEU A 11 13.91 -15.32 -26.71
N SER A 12 13.81 -16.61 -27.03
CA SER A 12 12.76 -17.49 -26.50
C SER A 12 12.87 -17.67 -24.99
N GLU A 13 14.08 -17.87 -24.45
CA GLU A 13 14.28 -18.00 -22.98
C GLU A 13 13.83 -16.74 -22.23
N LEU A 14 14.16 -15.55 -22.75
CA LEU A 14 13.77 -14.28 -22.13
C LEU A 14 12.25 -14.05 -22.14
N HIS A 15 11.58 -14.45 -23.22
CA HIS A 15 10.13 -14.41 -23.31
C HIS A 15 9.48 -15.39 -22.32
N THR A 16 9.96 -16.63 -22.27
CA THR A 16 9.41 -17.68 -21.38
C THR A 16 9.57 -17.33 -19.89
N ASN A 17 10.65 -16.63 -19.54
CA ASN A 17 10.90 -16.16 -18.18
C ASN A 17 10.12 -14.88 -17.81
N GLY A 18 9.26 -14.37 -18.70
CA GLY A 18 8.44 -13.17 -18.48
C GLY A 18 9.24 -11.86 -18.46
N SER A 19 10.50 -11.89 -18.91
CA SER A 19 11.36 -10.70 -18.97
C SER A 19 11.13 -9.85 -20.22
N LEU A 20 10.45 -10.41 -21.23
CA LEU A 20 10.08 -9.75 -22.48
C LEU A 20 8.58 -9.91 -22.74
N SER A 21 7.92 -8.83 -23.13
CA SER A 21 6.51 -8.88 -23.54
C SER A 21 6.36 -9.47 -24.95
N ASP A 22 5.17 -10.01 -25.27
CA ASP A 22 4.87 -10.58 -26.59
C ASP A 22 5.19 -9.61 -27.75
N SER A 23 4.90 -8.33 -27.57
CA SER A 23 5.15 -7.29 -28.58
C SER A 23 6.62 -6.99 -28.82
N GLU A 24 7.44 -7.13 -27.78
CA GLU A 24 8.89 -6.92 -27.86
C GLU A 24 9.59 -8.13 -28.49
N PHE A 25 9.08 -9.33 -28.19
CA PHE A 25 9.56 -10.58 -28.77
C PHE A 25 9.36 -10.60 -30.30
N GLU A 26 8.16 -10.28 -30.78
CA GLU A 26 7.86 -10.29 -32.22
C GLU A 26 8.71 -9.27 -33.00
N ARG A 27 8.89 -8.04 -32.47
CA ARG A 27 9.77 -7.04 -33.11
C ARG A 27 11.23 -7.50 -33.19
N ALA A 28 11.72 -8.16 -32.15
CA ALA A 28 13.11 -8.60 -32.11
C ALA A 28 13.36 -9.80 -33.03
N LYS A 29 12.40 -10.73 -33.10
CA LYS A 29 12.38 -11.84 -34.06
C LYS A 29 12.35 -11.34 -35.51
N GLU A 30 11.50 -10.36 -35.80
CA GLU A 30 11.36 -9.79 -37.14
C GLU A 30 12.66 -9.06 -37.60
N ARG A 31 13.37 -8.40 -36.68
CA ARG A 31 14.68 -7.79 -36.94
C ARG A 31 15.80 -8.80 -37.22
N LEU A 32 15.79 -9.95 -36.53
CA LEU A 32 16.76 -11.02 -36.76
C LEU A 32 16.53 -11.72 -38.10
N LEU A 33 15.27 -11.93 -38.47
CA LEU A 33 14.88 -12.58 -39.73
C LEU A 33 15.05 -11.69 -40.96
N SER A 34 14.93 -10.36 -40.82
CA SER A 34 15.06 -9.41 -41.93
C SER A 34 16.50 -9.14 -42.35
N GLY A 35 17.51 -9.76 -41.72
CA GLY A 35 18.92 -9.63 -42.10
C GLY A 35 19.54 -8.23 -41.92
N ASN A 36 18.72 -7.24 -41.56
CA ASN A 36 19.12 -5.85 -41.35
C ASN A 36 19.80 -5.63 -39.98
N GLY A 37 19.83 -6.65 -39.13
CA GLY A 37 20.50 -6.62 -37.82
C GLY A 37 22.03 -6.59 -37.86
N ALA A 38 22.67 -6.66 -39.04
CA ALA A 38 24.13 -6.65 -39.15
C ALA A 38 24.76 -5.24 -39.35
N VAL A 39 23.98 -4.25 -39.79
CA VAL A 39 24.52 -2.92 -40.15
C VAL A 39 24.41 -1.90 -39.00
N GLU A 40 23.68 -2.22 -37.93
CA GLU A 40 23.52 -1.34 -36.76
C GLU A 40 24.01 -1.98 -35.44
N ASN A 41 24.96 -2.91 -35.51
CA ASN A 41 25.63 -3.48 -34.35
C ASN A 41 26.84 -2.62 -33.93
N SER A 42 26.60 -1.38 -33.51
CA SER A 42 27.41 -0.86 -32.42
C SER A 42 26.95 -1.61 -31.17
N ALA A 43 27.76 -2.58 -30.72
CA ALA A 43 27.54 -3.31 -29.48
C ALA A 43 27.06 -2.32 -28.40
N PRO A 44 26.00 -2.64 -27.63
CA PRO A 44 25.51 -1.74 -26.60
C PRO A 44 26.70 -1.37 -25.73
N SER A 45 27.06 -0.08 -25.74
CA SER A 45 28.21 0.39 -24.99
C SER A 45 28.00 0.02 -23.53
N SER A 46 29.08 -0.24 -22.78
CA SER A 46 28.97 -0.54 -21.35
C SER A 46 28.14 0.51 -20.59
N ALA A 47 28.17 1.77 -21.06
CA ALA A 47 27.34 2.87 -20.56
C ALA A 47 25.84 2.70 -20.86
N SER A 48 25.48 2.19 -22.04
CA SER A 48 24.08 1.89 -22.40
C SER A 48 23.51 0.77 -21.52
N ILE A 49 24.31 -0.26 -21.25
CA ILE A 49 23.93 -1.39 -20.39
C ILE A 49 23.75 -0.93 -18.94
N SER A 50 24.66 -0.11 -18.41
CA SER A 50 24.56 0.41 -17.04
C SER A 50 23.35 1.33 -16.87
N LEU A 51 23.04 2.15 -17.87
CA LEU A 51 21.85 3.01 -17.87
C LEU A 51 20.56 2.17 -17.84
N LEU A 52 20.46 1.13 -18.66
CA LEU A 52 19.31 0.22 -18.68
C LEU A 52 19.15 -0.50 -17.34
N ALA A 53 20.26 -0.92 -16.71
CA ALA A 53 20.22 -1.53 -15.38
C ALA A 53 19.66 -0.56 -14.32
N LEU A 54 20.10 0.71 -14.34
CA LEU A 54 19.58 1.75 -13.44
C LEU A 54 18.09 2.04 -13.67
N GLN A 55 17.64 2.08 -14.93
CA GLN A 55 16.22 2.26 -15.25
C GLN A 55 15.36 1.08 -14.76
N ASN A 56 15.86 -0.15 -14.92
CA ASN A 56 15.19 -1.34 -14.39
C ASN A 56 15.12 -1.34 -12.87
N GLU A 57 16.19 -0.90 -12.19
CA GLU A 57 16.20 -0.76 -10.73
C GLU A 57 15.17 0.28 -10.25
N LEU A 58 15.07 1.43 -10.93
CA LEU A 58 14.07 2.44 -10.65
C LEU A 58 12.64 1.90 -10.85
N ALA A 59 12.38 1.21 -11.95
CA ALA A 59 11.08 0.59 -12.22
C ALA A 59 10.72 -0.49 -11.18
N ALA A 60 11.70 -1.27 -10.71
CA ALA A 60 11.51 -2.24 -9.65
C ALA A 60 11.17 -1.55 -8.31
N LEU A 61 11.88 -0.47 -7.97
CA LEU A 61 11.60 0.34 -6.78
C LEU A 61 10.18 0.91 -6.81
N ASP A 62 9.75 1.48 -7.94
CA ASP A 62 8.41 2.06 -8.11
C ASP A 62 7.31 0.99 -7.98
N ARG A 63 7.52 -0.20 -8.56
CA ARG A 63 6.61 -1.34 -8.39
C ARG A 63 6.52 -1.78 -6.93
N GLN A 64 7.65 -1.94 -6.25
CA GLN A 64 7.67 -2.31 -4.84
C GLN A 64 6.93 -1.27 -3.98
N TRP A 65 7.18 0.01 -4.22
CA TRP A 65 6.49 1.09 -3.53
C TRP A 65 4.98 1.07 -3.77
N SER A 66 4.54 0.75 -4.99
CA SER A 66 3.10 0.64 -5.29
C SER A 66 2.41 -0.44 -4.46
N LEU A 67 3.06 -1.60 -4.31
CA LEU A 67 2.56 -2.73 -3.50
C LEU A 67 2.57 -2.37 -2.01
N GLU A 68 3.64 -1.74 -1.54
CA GLU A 68 3.79 -1.31 -0.15
C GLU A 68 2.76 -0.24 0.22
N ARG A 69 2.56 0.77 -0.63
CA ARG A 69 1.51 1.79 -0.48
C ARG A 69 0.12 1.18 -0.41
N ASP A 70 -0.15 0.14 -1.18
CA ASP A 70 -1.45 -0.53 -1.16
C ASP A 70 -1.72 -1.24 0.18
N ASN A 71 -0.68 -1.74 0.87
CA ASN A 71 -0.81 -2.26 2.24
C ASN A 71 -1.19 -1.18 3.25
N TYR A 72 -0.80 0.08 2.98
CA TYR A 72 -1.13 1.22 3.85
C TYR A 72 -2.53 1.81 3.59
N ARG A 73 -3.15 1.51 2.43
CA ARG A 73 -4.50 2.00 2.14
C ARG A 73 -5.53 1.42 3.11
N VAL A 74 -6.48 2.27 3.49
CA VAL A 74 -7.67 1.84 4.25
C VAL A 74 -8.83 1.78 3.27
N ARG A 75 -9.47 0.62 3.19
CA ARG A 75 -10.67 0.42 2.37
C ARG A 75 -11.87 0.96 3.13
N SER A 76 -12.58 1.91 2.54
CA SER A 76 -13.86 2.40 3.04
C SER A 76 -14.97 2.07 2.03
N ARG A 77 -16.23 2.19 2.46
CA ARG A 77 -17.40 2.05 1.57
C ARG A 77 -17.42 3.08 0.42
N TYR A 78 -16.65 4.15 0.52
CA TYR A 78 -16.59 5.24 -0.47
C TYR A 78 -15.32 5.19 -1.32
N GLY A 79 -14.54 4.11 -1.23
CA GLY A 79 -13.28 3.93 -1.94
C GLY A 79 -12.09 3.72 -1.00
N SER A 80 -10.91 3.52 -1.59
CA SER A 80 -9.65 3.41 -0.85
C SER A 80 -8.99 4.77 -0.70
N SER A 81 -8.69 5.17 0.53
CA SER A 81 -7.92 6.38 0.82
C SER A 81 -6.62 6.04 1.55
N ILE A 82 -5.60 6.86 1.35
CA ILE A 82 -4.38 6.81 2.17
C ILE A 82 -4.68 7.60 3.45
N PRO A 83 -4.53 6.99 4.64
CA PRO A 83 -4.77 7.69 5.89
C PRO A 83 -3.91 8.96 5.97
N LYS A 84 -4.55 10.11 6.15
CA LYS A 84 -3.83 11.34 6.50
C LYS A 84 -3.58 11.37 7.99
N GLN A 85 -2.46 11.97 8.38
CA GLN A 85 -2.16 12.20 9.80
C GLN A 85 -3.30 13.01 10.43
N GLY A 86 -3.88 12.49 11.51
CA GLY A 86 -4.98 13.11 12.23
C GLY A 86 -6.39 12.63 11.86
N ASP A 87 -6.59 11.90 10.76
CA ASP A 87 -7.93 11.36 10.43
C ASP A 87 -8.36 10.23 11.38
N GLY A 88 -7.41 9.36 11.78
CA GLY A 88 -7.67 8.31 12.77
C GLY A 88 -8.03 8.86 14.16
N GLN A 89 -7.41 9.97 14.54
CA GLN A 89 -7.65 10.63 15.82
C GLN A 89 -9.06 11.21 15.91
N LYS A 90 -9.59 11.76 14.81
CA LYS A 90 -10.97 12.28 14.74
C LYS A 90 -12.01 11.16 14.90
N ALA A 91 -11.82 10.05 14.17
CA ALA A 91 -12.74 8.91 14.24
C ALA A 91 -12.78 8.30 15.66
N GLY A 92 -11.61 8.05 16.26
CA GLY A 92 -11.53 7.54 17.63
C GLY A 92 -12.13 8.49 18.67
N THR A 93 -11.90 9.80 18.51
CA THR A 93 -12.45 10.83 19.42
C THR A 93 -13.97 10.87 19.38
N VAL A 94 -14.59 10.81 18.20
CA VAL A 94 -16.05 10.81 18.06
C VAL A 94 -16.67 9.60 18.74
N ILE A 95 -16.09 8.41 18.54
CA ILE A 95 -16.58 7.17 19.17
C ILE A 95 -16.42 7.24 20.69
N ALA A 96 -15.30 7.76 21.19
CA ALA A 96 -15.07 7.91 22.62
C ALA A 96 -16.05 8.90 23.27
N ILE A 97 -16.33 10.05 22.64
CA ILE A 97 -17.33 11.00 23.11
C ILE A 97 -18.71 10.35 23.15
N PHE A 98 -19.10 9.65 22.08
CA PHE A 98 -20.38 8.95 22.02
C PHE A 98 -20.49 7.90 23.13
N GLY A 99 -19.47 7.06 23.33
CA GLY A 99 -19.44 6.07 24.39
C GLY A 99 -19.50 6.70 25.79
N GLY A 100 -18.88 7.86 26.00
CA GLY A 100 -18.97 8.63 27.23
C GLY A 100 -20.39 9.13 27.52
N VAL A 101 -21.01 9.79 26.55
CA VAL A 101 -22.41 10.26 26.64
C VAL A 101 -23.35 9.09 26.89
N TRP A 102 -23.17 7.98 26.16
CA TRP A 102 -23.95 6.76 26.33
C TRP A 102 -23.81 6.19 27.75
N THR A 103 -22.58 6.07 28.27
CA THR A 103 -22.33 5.51 29.61
C THR A 103 -23.00 6.37 30.68
N ILE A 104 -22.89 7.69 30.58
CA ILE A 104 -23.51 8.63 31.52
C ILE A 104 -25.04 8.48 31.47
N GLY A 105 -25.64 8.49 30.29
CA GLY A 105 -27.09 8.34 30.11
C GLY A 105 -27.63 6.99 30.58
N ALA A 106 -26.93 5.90 30.30
CA ALA A 106 -27.29 4.57 30.77
C ALA A 106 -27.22 4.47 32.29
N LEU A 107 -26.19 5.06 32.91
CA LEU A 107 -26.03 5.06 34.36
C LEU A 107 -27.11 5.89 35.06
N THR A 108 -27.47 7.08 34.52
CA THR A 108 -28.53 7.91 35.11
C THR A 108 -29.89 7.21 35.02
N MET A 109 -30.20 6.56 33.90
CA MET A 109 -31.42 5.73 33.77
C MET A 109 -31.41 4.54 34.73
N ALA A 110 -30.26 3.88 34.89
CA ALA A 110 -30.13 2.77 35.82
C ALA A 110 -30.43 3.17 37.27
N ILE A 111 -29.90 4.32 37.70
CA ILE A 111 -30.12 4.87 39.05
C ILE A 111 -31.57 5.32 39.23
N ALA A 112 -32.23 5.83 38.19
CA ALA A 112 -33.64 6.19 38.25
C ALA A 112 -34.54 4.95 38.36
N ALA A 113 -34.27 3.92 37.55
CA ALA A 113 -35.05 2.68 37.52
C ALA A 113 -34.98 1.86 38.80
N THR A 114 -33.87 1.93 39.56
CA THR A 114 -33.77 1.27 40.87
C THR A 114 -34.65 1.93 41.94
N LYS A 115 -35.03 3.20 41.77
CA LYS A 115 -35.95 3.91 42.68
C LYS A 115 -37.41 3.55 42.45
N ASP A 116 -37.79 3.30 41.20
CA ASP A 116 -39.16 2.99 40.81
C ASP A 116 -39.48 1.48 40.83
N GLY A 117 -38.50 0.64 41.20
CA GLY A 117 -38.72 -0.78 41.44
C GLY A 117 -39.06 -1.58 40.17
N VAL A 118 -38.28 -1.41 39.10
CA VAL A 118 -38.50 -2.13 37.82
C VAL A 118 -38.39 -3.65 38.03
N PRO A 119 -39.49 -4.42 37.91
CA PRO A 119 -39.46 -5.86 38.10
C PRO A 119 -39.13 -6.60 36.80
N GLY A 120 -38.56 -7.80 36.94
CA GLY A 120 -38.39 -8.75 35.84
C GLY A 120 -37.08 -8.60 35.04
N PRO A 121 -36.96 -9.25 33.88
CA PRO A 121 -35.71 -9.35 33.11
C PRO A 121 -35.15 -7.99 32.64
N MET A 122 -35.97 -6.94 32.64
CA MET A 122 -35.53 -5.57 32.34
C MET A 122 -34.53 -5.03 33.37
N ALA A 123 -34.57 -5.49 34.62
CA ALA A 123 -33.61 -5.11 35.65
C ALA A 123 -32.18 -5.58 35.31
N LEU A 124 -32.03 -6.73 34.64
CA LEU A 124 -30.74 -7.26 34.18
C LEU A 124 -30.18 -6.46 32.99
N PHE A 125 -31.04 -6.02 32.07
CA PHE A 125 -30.65 -5.20 30.92
C PHE A 125 -30.05 -3.84 31.31
N ILE A 126 -30.55 -3.26 32.39
CA ILE A 126 -30.08 -1.96 32.92
C ILE A 126 -28.59 -1.97 33.26
N TRP A 127 -28.06 -3.10 33.75
CA TRP A 127 -26.65 -3.20 34.16
C TRP A 127 -25.71 -3.50 33.00
N ILE A 128 -26.21 -4.06 31.89
CA ILE A 128 -25.40 -4.38 30.71
C ILE A 128 -25.20 -3.12 29.84
N PHE A 129 -26.18 -2.23 29.79
CA PHE A 129 -26.16 -1.03 28.94
C PHE A 129 -24.96 -0.08 29.16
N PRO A 130 -24.52 0.22 30.40
CA PRO A 130 -23.34 1.04 30.65
C PRO A 130 -22.04 0.37 30.18
N VAL A 131 -21.96 -0.96 30.25
CA VAL A 131 -20.78 -1.73 29.81
C VAL A 131 -20.55 -1.56 28.30
N PHE A 132 -21.62 -1.43 27.51
CA PHE A 132 -21.50 -1.10 26.08
C PHE A 132 -20.83 0.25 25.83
N GLY A 133 -21.13 1.26 26.65
CA GLY A 133 -20.50 2.58 26.52
C GLY A 133 -18.99 2.52 26.79
N VAL A 134 -18.57 1.82 27.83
CA VAL A 134 -17.15 1.55 28.12
C VAL A 134 -16.50 0.76 26.99
N PHE A 135 -17.18 -0.27 26.48
CA PHE A 135 -16.71 -1.04 25.34
C PHE A 135 -16.49 -0.16 24.10
N PHE A 136 -17.41 0.76 23.76
CA PHE A 136 -17.23 1.70 22.66
C PHE A 136 -16.02 2.63 22.87
N ILE A 137 -15.81 3.13 24.09
CA ILE A 137 -14.64 3.97 24.40
C ILE A 137 -13.36 3.18 24.14
N VAL A 138 -13.23 1.99 24.73
CA VAL A 138 -12.02 1.16 24.60
C VAL A 138 -11.75 0.82 23.14
N THR A 139 -12.76 0.30 22.43
CA THR A 139 -12.62 -0.08 21.02
C THR A 139 -12.34 1.11 20.10
N GLY A 140 -12.98 2.26 20.33
CA GLY A 140 -12.76 3.49 19.58
C GLY A 140 -11.33 4.02 19.73
N LEU A 141 -10.80 4.00 20.96
CA LEU A 141 -9.42 4.40 21.24
C LEU A 141 -8.40 3.44 20.61
N SER A 142 -8.61 2.12 20.74
CA SER A 142 -7.73 1.11 20.14
C SER A 142 -7.65 1.24 18.62
N GLN A 143 -8.79 1.33 17.94
CA GLN A 143 -8.82 1.53 16.48
C GLN A 143 -8.17 2.85 16.05
N GLY A 144 -8.43 3.94 16.80
CA GLY A 144 -7.79 5.23 16.53
C GLY A 144 -6.26 5.17 16.63
N ALA A 145 -5.74 4.46 17.64
CA ALA A 145 -4.30 4.29 17.82
C ALA A 145 -3.66 3.48 16.69
N GLU A 146 -4.30 2.41 16.23
CA GLU A 146 -3.82 1.61 15.10
C GLU A 146 -3.77 2.41 13.79
N MET A 147 -4.80 3.22 13.52
CA MET A 147 -4.81 4.09 12.34
C MET A 147 -3.68 5.12 12.35
N ASN A 148 -3.35 5.69 13.52
CA ASN A 148 -2.24 6.62 13.66
C ASN A 148 -0.89 5.93 13.42
N ARG A 149 -0.66 4.75 14.02
CA ARG A 149 0.56 3.96 13.76
C ARG A 149 0.73 3.63 12.28
N LYS A 150 -0.36 3.31 11.60
CA LYS A 150 -0.36 3.01 10.15
C LYS A 150 -0.03 4.26 9.32
N ALA A 151 -0.54 5.42 9.70
CA ALA A 151 -0.21 6.70 9.06
C ALA A 151 1.27 7.09 9.25
N ASP A 152 1.80 6.95 10.46
CA ASP A 152 3.22 7.24 10.73
C ASP A 152 4.14 6.27 9.97
N SER A 153 3.79 4.98 9.97
CA SER A 153 4.53 3.97 9.20
C SER A 153 4.54 4.28 7.71
N TYR A 154 3.40 4.75 7.16
CA TYR A 154 3.32 5.17 5.76
C TYR A 154 4.25 6.36 5.47
N GLN A 155 4.30 7.37 6.34
CA GLN A 155 5.16 8.54 6.14
C GLN A 155 6.65 8.15 6.15
N ILE A 156 7.05 7.28 7.07
CA ILE A 156 8.43 6.78 7.16
C ILE A 156 8.80 5.98 5.89
N ALA A 157 7.90 5.11 5.43
CA ALA A 157 8.10 4.33 4.22
C ALA A 157 8.17 5.24 2.97
N GLU A 158 7.28 6.24 2.88
CA GLU A 158 7.27 7.21 1.77
C GLU A 158 8.55 8.05 1.73
N ALA A 159 9.03 8.52 2.89
CA ALA A 159 10.28 9.25 2.98
C ALA A 159 11.45 8.39 2.50
N THR A 160 11.51 7.13 2.95
CA THR A 160 12.55 6.18 2.56
C THR A 160 12.54 5.92 1.05
N TYR A 161 11.35 5.71 0.46
CA TYR A 161 11.19 5.55 -0.98
C TYR A 161 11.67 6.79 -1.75
N LYS A 162 11.25 7.99 -1.33
CA LYS A 162 11.67 9.24 -1.98
C LYS A 162 13.19 9.42 -1.96
N THR A 163 13.84 9.11 -0.84
CA THR A 163 15.31 9.15 -0.74
C THR A 163 15.98 8.17 -1.70
N LYS A 164 15.51 6.92 -1.76
CA LYS A 164 16.05 5.91 -2.69
C LYS A 164 15.85 6.31 -4.16
N ARG A 165 14.66 6.80 -4.48
CA ARG A 165 14.30 7.27 -5.82
C ARG A 165 15.19 8.42 -6.27
N ALA A 166 15.36 9.44 -5.42
CA ALA A 166 16.25 10.57 -5.70
C ALA A 166 17.71 10.13 -5.91
N ALA A 167 18.18 9.14 -5.14
CA ALA A 167 19.53 8.59 -5.31
C ALA A 167 19.71 7.87 -6.66
N LEU A 168 18.71 7.10 -7.11
CA LEU A 168 18.72 6.45 -8.42
C LEU A 168 18.62 7.46 -9.57
N GLU A 169 17.74 8.45 -9.46
CA GLU A 169 17.61 9.54 -10.44
C GLU A 169 18.92 10.32 -10.58
N ALA A 170 19.60 10.64 -9.48
CA ALA A 170 20.90 11.29 -9.50
C ALA A 170 21.99 10.44 -10.18
N ARG A 171 21.98 9.11 -9.97
CA ARG A 171 22.89 8.18 -10.66
C ARG A 171 22.63 8.11 -12.15
N ILE A 172 21.35 8.11 -12.56
CA ILE A 172 20.96 8.12 -13.97
C ILE A 172 21.44 9.40 -14.65
N LEU A 173 21.21 10.56 -14.01
CA LEU A 173 21.66 11.85 -14.52
C LEU A 173 23.18 11.94 -14.67
N ALA A 174 23.95 11.26 -13.82
CA ALA A 174 25.41 11.21 -13.92
C ALA A 174 25.94 10.36 -15.10
N HIS A 175 25.09 9.56 -15.73
CA HIS A 175 25.43 8.74 -16.90
C HIS A 175 24.95 9.34 -18.23
N LEU A 176 24.24 10.46 -18.19
CA LEU A 176 23.83 11.25 -19.37
C LEU A 176 24.88 12.33 -19.66
#